data_AF-A0A2N8I8L6-F1
#
_entry.id   AF-A0A2N8I8L6-F1
#
_cell.length_a   1.000
_cell.length_b   1.000
_cell.length_c   1.000
_cell.angle_alpha   90.00
_cell.angle_beta   90.00
_cell.angle_gamma   90.00
#
_symmetry.space_group_name_H-M   'P 1'
#
loop_
_entity.id
_entity.type
_entity.pdbx_description
1 polymer ?
#
loop_
_entity_poly.entity_id
_entity_poly.type
_entity_poly.pdbx_seq_one_letter_code
_entity_poly.pdbx_strand_id
1 'polypeptide(L)'
;MRDAFSTALKLLLAVFLLAVGVAALDLRVIQPFRTPPCNPETLEEGHVCLSQVLKEWPGKILWIDARKQDDFERHTVTQAPVYPIRPADANYQELLANAMEALMTAEDKGFCIVIFCSRDCTSSAAVANELKKPEYGIRAPIFILEGGWDELRKEPSLVP
;
A
#
# COMPACT_ATOMS: atom_id res chain seq x y z
N MET A 1 -1.44 46.88 -29.46
CA MET A 1 -2.47 45.91 -28.98
C MET A 1 -2.01 44.46 -29.05
N ARG A 2 -1.41 43.97 -30.15
CA ARG A 2 -0.93 42.58 -30.25
C ARG A 2 0.17 42.21 -29.25
N ASP A 3 1.09 43.12 -28.94
CA ASP A 3 2.19 42.84 -28.00
C ASP A 3 1.72 42.74 -26.54
N ALA A 4 0.79 43.62 -26.13
CA ALA A 4 0.19 43.55 -24.80
C ALA A 4 -0.62 42.25 -24.61
N PHE A 5 -1.33 41.81 -25.64
CA PHE A 5 -2.07 40.55 -25.62
C PHE A 5 -1.13 39.33 -25.59
N SER A 6 -0.03 39.35 -26.35
CA SER A 6 0.99 38.29 -26.31
C SER A 6 1.67 38.18 -24.94
N THR A 7 2.00 39.32 -24.32
CA THR A 7 2.61 39.36 -22.98
C THR A 7 1.64 38.88 -21.91
N ALA A 8 0.36 39.30 -21.97
CA ALA A 8 -0.67 38.82 -21.06
C ALA A 8 -0.88 37.29 -21.18
N LEU A 9 -0.89 36.75 -22.40
CA LEU A 9 -1.02 35.31 -22.64
C LEU A 9 0.18 34.51 -22.10
N LYS A 10 1.40 35.01 -22.29
CA LYS A 10 2.62 34.38 -21.74
C LYS A 10 2.62 34.39 -20.22
N LEU A 11 2.19 35.49 -19.60
CA LEU A 11 2.06 35.58 -18.13
C LEU A 11 1.00 34.63 -17.60
N LEU A 12 -0.17 34.55 -18.24
CA LEU A 12 -1.22 33.60 -17.88
C LEU A 12 -0.74 32.14 -18.00
N LEU A 13 -0.02 31.81 -19.08
CA LEU A 13 0.54 30.48 -19.25
C LEU A 13 1.58 30.15 -18.18
N ALA A 14 2.47 31.10 -17.86
CA ALA A 14 3.48 30.91 -16.82
C ALA A 14 2.85 30.70 -15.43
N VAL A 15 1.82 31.49 -15.09
CA VAL A 15 1.07 31.32 -13.84
C VAL A 15 0.34 29.98 -13.80
N PHE A 16 -0.27 29.57 -14.91
CA PHE A 16 -0.94 28.27 -15.00
C PHE A 16 0.04 27.11 -14.82
N LEU A 17 1.19 27.15 -15.49
CA LEU A 17 2.25 26.13 -15.33
C LEU A 17 2.79 26.09 -13.89
N LEU A 18 2.98 27.25 -13.26
CA LEU A 18 3.39 27.33 -11.86
C LEU A 18 2.33 26.70 -10.94
N ALA A 19 1.05 27.01 -11.15
CA ALA A 19 -0.04 26.46 -10.37
C ALA A 19 -0.16 24.93 -10.51
N VAL A 20 -0.03 24.41 -11.74
CA VAL A 20 0.02 22.95 -11.99
C VAL A 20 1.23 22.32 -11.31
N GLY A 21 2.40 22.96 -11.35
CA GLY A 21 3.59 22.49 -10.66
C GLY A 21 3.41 22.41 -9.14
N VAL A 22 2.86 23.44 -8.52
CA VAL A 22 2.57 23.47 -7.07
C VAL A 22 1.54 22.41 -6.70
N ALA A 23 0.47 22.26 -7.48
CA ALA A 23 -0.55 21.23 -7.24
C ALA A 23 0.03 19.81 -7.36
N ALA A 24 0.88 19.56 -8.36
CA ALA A 24 1.57 18.28 -8.52
C ALA A 24 2.52 17.98 -7.35
N LEU A 25 3.22 18.99 -6.84
CA LEU A 25 4.08 18.86 -5.67
C LEU A 25 3.27 18.59 -4.39
N ASP A 26 2.15 19.30 -4.19
CA ASP A 26 1.28 19.12 -3.02
C ASP A 26 0.70 17.68 -2.98
N LEU A 27 0.22 17.18 -4.11
CA LEU A 27 -0.33 15.83 -4.22
C LEU A 27 0.73 14.73 -4.03
N ARG A 28 1.94 14.94 -4.52
CA ARG A 28 3.01 13.92 -4.42
C ARG A 28 3.74 13.94 -3.09
N VAL A 29 4.00 15.13 -2.55
CA VAL A 29 4.89 15.31 -1.40
C VAL A 29 4.11 15.58 -0.12
N ILE A 30 3.09 16.44 -0.15
CA ILE A 30 2.47 16.97 1.09
C ILE A 30 1.27 16.13 1.52
N GLN A 31 0.41 15.71 0.58
CA GLN A 31 -0.79 14.93 0.90
C GLN A 31 -0.53 13.64 1.71
N PRO A 32 0.52 12.83 1.43
CA PRO A 32 0.80 11.65 2.24
C PRO A 32 0.97 11.98 3.73
N PHE A 33 1.62 13.10 4.07
CA PHE A 33 1.86 13.50 5.46
C PHE A 33 0.65 14.16 6.16
N ARG A 34 -0.47 14.38 5.46
CA ARG A 34 -1.66 14.99 6.07
C ARG A 34 -2.48 14.01 6.91
N THR A 35 -2.20 12.71 6.86
CA THR A 35 -2.86 11.78 7.79
C THR A 35 -2.14 11.74 9.12
N PRO A 36 -2.88 11.74 10.24
CA PRO A 36 -2.29 11.61 11.55
C PRO A 36 -1.43 10.33 11.61
N PRO A 37 -0.34 10.34 12.38
CA PRO A 37 0.49 9.16 12.56
C PRO A 37 -0.34 8.02 13.14
N CYS A 38 -0.06 6.80 12.69
CA CYS A 38 -0.70 5.60 13.20
C CYS A 38 -0.47 5.48 14.71
N ASN A 39 -1.56 5.32 15.47
CA ASN A 39 -1.52 5.12 16.92
C ASN A 39 -1.87 3.66 17.26
N PRO A 40 -0.92 2.85 17.74
CA PRO A 40 -1.16 1.44 18.08
C PRO A 40 -2.27 1.23 19.12
N GLU A 41 -2.50 2.19 20.01
CA GLU A 41 -3.49 2.05 21.10
C GLU A 41 -4.95 2.16 20.63
N THR A 42 -5.17 2.69 19.43
CA THR A 42 -6.51 2.92 18.86
C THR A 42 -6.80 2.04 17.64
N LEU A 43 -5.96 1.05 17.36
CA LEU A 43 -6.11 0.18 16.20
C LEU A 43 -7.27 -0.80 16.37
N GLU A 44 -7.93 -1.08 15.25
CA GLU A 44 -8.86 -2.20 15.17
C GLU A 44 -8.11 -3.53 15.34
N GLU A 45 -8.83 -4.57 15.78
CA GLU A 45 -8.22 -5.88 16.02
C GLU A 45 -7.58 -6.45 14.74
N GLY A 46 -6.33 -6.88 14.84
CA GLY A 46 -5.56 -7.41 13.71
C GLY A 46 -4.97 -6.35 12.78
N HIS A 47 -5.18 -5.05 13.05
CA HIS A 47 -4.46 -3.97 12.37
C HIS A 47 -3.09 -3.75 13.01
N VAL A 48 -2.14 -3.24 12.21
CA VAL A 48 -0.79 -2.92 12.67
C VAL A 48 -0.28 -1.65 12.00
N CYS A 49 0.48 -0.84 12.74
CA CYS A 49 1.21 0.29 12.18
C CYS A 49 2.45 -0.16 11.40
N LEU A 50 2.75 0.51 10.28
CA LEU A 50 3.96 0.21 9.48
C LEU A 50 5.24 0.25 10.33
N SER A 51 5.38 1.27 11.17
CA SER A 51 6.54 1.45 12.05
C SER A 51 6.75 0.31 13.03
N GLN A 52 5.66 -0.29 13.53
CA GLN A 52 5.71 -1.45 14.40
C GLN A 52 6.21 -2.68 13.63
N VAL A 53 5.65 -2.94 12.45
CA VAL A 53 6.07 -4.06 11.60
C VAL A 53 7.56 -3.97 11.27
N LEU A 54 8.04 -2.80 10.84
CA LEU A 54 9.44 -2.60 10.46
C LEU A 54 10.40 -2.74 11.65
N LYS A 55 9.95 -2.43 12.86
CA LYS A 55 10.71 -2.58 14.09
C LYS A 55 10.76 -4.04 14.57
N GLU A 56 9.64 -4.74 14.54
CA GLU A 56 9.49 -6.09 15.10
C GLU A 56 9.91 -7.19 14.10
N TRP A 57 9.72 -6.97 12.79
CA TRP A 57 10.09 -7.90 11.71
C TRP A 57 10.97 -7.24 10.65
N PRO A 58 12.18 -6.74 11.00
CA PRO A 58 13.05 -6.05 10.06
C PRO A 58 13.46 -6.95 8.90
N GLY A 59 13.00 -6.62 7.68
CA GLY A 59 13.26 -7.40 6.48
C GLY A 59 12.62 -8.79 6.45
N LYS A 60 11.69 -9.08 7.36
CA LYS A 60 11.03 -10.38 7.52
C LYS A 60 9.51 -10.25 7.38
N ILE A 61 9.09 -9.66 6.26
CA ILE A 61 7.69 -9.35 5.99
C ILE A 61 7.30 -9.98 4.65
N LEU A 62 6.25 -10.79 4.67
CA LEU A 62 5.58 -11.30 3.48
C LEU A 62 4.42 -10.38 3.16
N TRP A 63 4.52 -9.65 2.05
CA TRP A 63 3.53 -8.66 1.66
C TRP A 63 2.43 -9.27 0.81
N ILE A 64 1.18 -8.97 1.18
CA ILE A 64 0.01 -9.28 0.36
C ILE A 64 -0.62 -7.97 -0.11
N ASP A 65 -0.65 -7.78 -1.44
CA ASP A 65 -1.29 -6.62 -2.05
C ASP A 65 -2.72 -6.99 -2.48
N ALA A 66 -3.70 -6.43 -1.78
CA ALA A 66 -5.13 -6.66 -2.03
C ALA A 66 -5.77 -5.59 -2.92
N ARG A 67 -4.99 -4.64 -3.47
CA ARG A 67 -5.49 -3.63 -4.42
C ARG A 67 -5.77 -4.25 -5.78
N LYS A 68 -6.51 -3.54 -6.63
CA LYS A 68 -6.83 -3.94 -8.01
C LYS A 68 -5.57 -4.16 -8.84
N GLN A 69 -5.65 -5.00 -9.88
CA GLN A 69 -4.53 -5.35 -10.75
C GLN A 69 -3.80 -4.10 -11.29
N ASP A 70 -4.53 -3.13 -11.84
CA ASP A 70 -3.94 -1.89 -12.38
C ASP A 70 -3.10 -1.11 -11.34
N ASP A 71 -3.50 -1.13 -10.07
CA ASP A 71 -2.78 -0.43 -9.00
C ASP A 71 -1.50 -1.18 -8.62
N PHE A 72 -1.55 -2.51 -8.60
CA PHE A 72 -0.41 -3.40 -8.36
C PHE A 72 0.65 -3.28 -9.47
N GLU A 73 0.22 -3.32 -10.73
CA GLU A 73 1.11 -3.23 -11.90
C GLU A 73 1.79 -1.87 -12.01
N ARG A 74 1.13 -0.78 -11.58
CA ARG A 74 1.73 0.56 -11.57
C ARG A 74 2.91 0.61 -10.61
N HIS A 75 2.67 0.31 -9.34
CA HIS A 75 3.70 0.30 -8.30
C HIS A 75 3.23 -0.59 -7.14
N THR A 76 4.14 -1.37 -6.58
CA THR A 76 3.94 -2.11 -5.33
C THR A 76 5.24 -2.09 -4.51
N VAL A 77 5.29 -2.82 -3.39
CA VAL A 77 6.50 -2.96 -2.58
C VAL A 77 7.62 -3.63 -3.41
N THR A 78 8.85 -3.10 -3.35
CA THR A 78 9.96 -3.54 -4.23
C THR A 78 11.08 -4.29 -3.51
N GLN A 79 11.25 -4.08 -2.20
CA GLN A 79 12.36 -4.68 -1.44
C GLN A 79 12.05 -6.06 -0.84
N ALA A 80 10.87 -6.61 -1.13
CA ALA A 80 10.43 -7.89 -0.57
C ALA A 80 9.47 -8.61 -1.53
N PRO A 81 9.32 -9.94 -1.40
CA PRO A 81 8.29 -10.67 -2.12
C PRO A 81 6.90 -10.10 -1.83
N VAL A 82 6.15 -9.83 -2.89
CA VAL A 82 4.75 -9.38 -2.82
C VAL A 82 3.88 -10.36 -3.58
N TYR A 83 2.82 -10.83 -2.95
CA TYR A 83 1.83 -11.68 -3.59
C TYR A 83 0.52 -10.90 -3.76
N PRO A 84 0.04 -10.73 -5.00
CA PRO A 84 -1.29 -10.18 -5.22
C PRO A 84 -2.35 -11.20 -4.79
N ILE A 85 -3.29 -10.81 -3.93
CA ILE A 85 -4.46 -11.62 -3.57
C ILE A 85 -5.69 -10.72 -3.58
N ARG A 86 -6.58 -10.92 -4.56
CA ARG A 86 -7.75 -10.06 -4.80
C ARG A 86 -9.04 -10.87 -4.82
N PRO A 87 -9.86 -10.85 -3.76
CA PRO A 87 -11.09 -11.64 -3.69
C PRO A 87 -12.12 -11.32 -4.78
N ALA A 88 -12.08 -10.12 -5.37
CA ALA A 88 -13.01 -9.69 -6.41
C ALA A 88 -12.63 -10.16 -7.82
N ASP A 89 -11.41 -10.67 -8.01
CA ASP A 89 -10.90 -11.04 -9.32
C ASP A 89 -11.31 -12.46 -9.72
N ALA A 90 -11.55 -12.69 -11.01
CA ALA A 90 -11.93 -14.00 -11.52
C ALA A 90 -10.84 -15.07 -11.31
N ASN A 91 -9.56 -14.67 -11.27
CA ASN A 91 -8.43 -15.57 -11.03
C ASN A 91 -8.02 -15.65 -9.54
N TYR A 92 -8.91 -15.26 -8.61
CA TYR A 92 -8.62 -15.27 -7.18
C TYR A 92 -8.01 -16.59 -6.65
N GLN A 93 -8.53 -17.74 -7.10
CA GLN A 93 -8.04 -19.05 -6.66
C GLN A 93 -6.60 -19.32 -7.12
N GLU A 94 -6.23 -18.86 -8.31
CA GLU A 94 -4.87 -18.97 -8.83
C GLU A 94 -3.91 -18.06 -8.05
N LEU A 95 -4.33 -16.82 -7.78
CA LEU A 95 -3.58 -15.87 -6.96
C LEU A 95 -3.29 -16.42 -5.56
N LEU A 96 -4.31 -17.00 -4.92
CA LEU A 96 -4.18 -17.63 -3.62
C LEU A 96 -3.22 -18.82 -3.68
N ALA A 97 -3.41 -19.74 -4.65
CA ALA A 97 -2.56 -20.91 -4.82
C ALA A 97 -1.08 -20.54 -5.00
N ASN A 98 -0.79 -19.50 -5.78
CA ASN A 98 0.57 -19.00 -6.00
C ASN A 98 1.23 -18.46 -4.72
N ALA A 99 0.44 -17.97 -3.76
CA ALA A 99 0.93 -17.45 -2.49
C ALA A 99 1.06 -18.53 -1.39
N MET A 100 0.37 -19.67 -1.52
CA MET A 100 0.23 -20.64 -0.44
C MET A 100 1.55 -21.19 0.08
N GLU A 101 2.51 -21.50 -0.79
CA GLU A 101 3.83 -22.00 -0.35
C GLU A 101 4.56 -20.98 0.55
N ALA A 102 4.52 -19.70 0.15
CA ALA A 102 5.14 -18.63 0.93
C ALA A 102 4.41 -18.41 2.26
N LEU A 103 3.07 -18.44 2.24
CA LEU A 103 2.22 -18.28 3.43
C LEU A 103 2.46 -19.40 4.46
N MET A 104 2.51 -20.66 4.02
CA MET A 104 2.69 -21.82 4.91
C MET A 104 4.10 -21.88 5.52
N THR A 105 5.11 -21.40 4.80
CA THR A 105 6.51 -21.41 5.27
C THR A 105 6.94 -20.11 5.96
N ALA A 106 6.05 -19.12 6.07
CA ALA A 106 6.37 -17.81 6.62
C ALA A 106 6.87 -17.90 8.07
N GLU A 107 6.18 -18.65 8.93
CA GLU A 107 6.55 -18.76 10.34
C GLU A 107 7.92 -19.43 10.52
N ASP A 108 8.17 -20.51 9.79
CA ASP A 108 9.45 -21.25 9.85
C ASP A 108 10.64 -20.38 9.43
N LYS A 109 10.39 -19.37 8.58
CA LYS A 109 11.38 -18.39 8.14
C LYS A 109 11.45 -17.14 9.03
N GLY A 110 10.59 -17.06 10.05
CA GLY A 110 10.45 -15.92 10.97
C GLY A 110 9.75 -14.70 10.37
N PHE A 111 8.93 -14.89 9.33
CA PHE A 111 8.20 -13.81 8.66
C PHE A 111 6.84 -13.57 9.32
N CYS A 112 6.42 -12.31 9.36
CA CYS A 112 5.01 -11.96 9.50
C CYS A 112 4.37 -11.75 8.13
N ILE A 113 3.04 -11.87 8.07
CA ILE A 113 2.23 -11.63 6.89
C ILE A 113 1.54 -10.29 7.07
N VAL A 114 1.77 -9.36 6.14
CA VAL A 114 1.15 -8.03 6.19
C VAL A 114 0.36 -7.80 4.91
N ILE A 115 -0.93 -7.58 5.10
CA ILE A 115 -1.90 -7.39 4.02
C ILE A 115 -2.24 -5.92 3.96
N PHE A 116 -2.11 -5.32 2.79
CA PHE A 116 -2.51 -3.94 2.57
C PHE A 116 -3.46 -3.84 1.38
N CYS A 117 -4.31 -2.83 1.40
CA CYS A 117 -5.07 -2.38 0.25
C CYS A 117 -4.90 -0.86 0.10
N SER A 118 -5.75 -0.20 -0.68
CA SER A 118 -5.88 1.25 -0.65
C SER A 118 -6.51 1.70 0.68
N ARG A 119 -6.36 2.97 1.08
CA ARG A 119 -6.82 3.46 2.40
C ARG A 119 -8.27 3.11 2.72
N ASP A 120 -9.18 3.27 1.76
CA ASP A 120 -10.63 3.10 1.97
C ASP A 120 -11.15 1.74 1.42
N CYS A 121 -10.36 0.69 1.57
CA CYS A 121 -10.63 -0.61 0.97
C CYS A 121 -10.88 -1.70 2.02
N THR A 122 -11.86 -2.57 1.76
CA THR A 122 -12.22 -3.71 2.64
C THR A 122 -11.56 -5.02 2.20
N SER A 123 -10.88 -5.06 1.05
CA SER A 123 -10.27 -6.28 0.52
C SER A 123 -9.16 -6.82 1.40
N SER A 124 -8.39 -5.97 2.09
CA SER A 124 -7.36 -6.42 3.05
C SER A 124 -7.97 -7.22 4.20
N ALA A 125 -9.10 -6.77 4.75
CA ALA A 125 -9.82 -7.49 5.79
C ALA A 125 -10.42 -8.81 5.27
N ALA A 126 -10.99 -8.82 4.06
CA ALA A 126 -11.50 -10.04 3.44
C ALA A 126 -10.39 -11.09 3.26
N VAL A 127 -9.22 -10.68 2.76
CA VAL A 127 -8.05 -11.56 2.61
C VAL A 127 -7.55 -12.03 3.97
N ALA A 128 -7.44 -11.14 4.97
CA ALA A 128 -6.99 -11.52 6.31
C ALA A 128 -7.91 -12.57 6.95
N ASN A 129 -9.23 -12.37 6.85
CA ASN A 129 -10.21 -13.32 7.36
C ASN A 129 -10.15 -14.66 6.65
N GLU A 130 -9.92 -14.65 5.33
CA GLU A 130 -9.72 -15.88 4.59
C GLU A 130 -8.46 -16.62 5.06
N LEU A 131 -7.30 -15.94 5.08
CA LEU A 131 -6.02 -16.56 5.45
C LEU A 131 -5.97 -17.02 6.92
N LYS A 132 -6.78 -16.43 7.80
CA LYS A 132 -6.93 -16.86 9.20
C LYS A 132 -7.77 -18.14 9.37
N LYS A 133 -8.43 -18.64 8.32
CA LYS A 133 -9.21 -19.88 8.42
C LYS A 133 -8.28 -21.06 8.79
N PRO A 134 -8.68 -21.90 9.76
CA PRO A 134 -7.86 -23.05 10.19
C PRO A 134 -7.50 -24.02 9.06
N GLU A 135 -8.33 -24.08 8.02
CA GLU A 135 -8.17 -24.92 6.83
C GLU A 135 -6.83 -24.68 6.11
N TYR A 136 -6.31 -23.45 6.16
CA TYR A 136 -5.03 -23.11 5.53
C TYR A 136 -3.81 -23.46 6.38
N GLY A 137 -4.00 -23.68 7.70
CA GLY A 137 -2.91 -24.01 8.61
C GLY A 137 -1.78 -22.95 8.67
N ILE A 138 -2.06 -21.70 8.31
CA ILE A 138 -1.08 -20.62 8.35
C ILE A 138 -0.82 -20.24 9.81
N ARG A 139 0.43 -20.43 10.24
CA ARG A 139 0.85 -20.20 11.63
C ARG A 139 1.48 -18.82 11.85
N ALA A 140 2.00 -18.19 10.80
CA ALA A 140 2.64 -16.89 10.90
C ALA A 140 1.63 -15.82 11.35
N PRO A 141 2.06 -14.80 12.11
CA PRO A 141 1.20 -13.66 12.44
C PRO A 141 0.68 -12.97 11.18
N ILE A 142 -0.63 -12.73 11.12
CA ILE A 142 -1.30 -12.07 10.01
C ILE A 142 -1.86 -10.73 10.47
N PHE A 143 -1.42 -9.65 9.82
CA PHE A 143 -1.83 -8.30 10.12
C PHE A 143 -2.40 -7.58 8.89
N ILE A 144 -3.31 -6.65 9.14
CA ILE A 144 -3.78 -5.66 8.18
C ILE A 144 -2.98 -4.38 8.40
N LEU A 145 -2.41 -3.82 7.34
CA LEU A 145 -1.65 -2.57 7.44
C LEU A 145 -2.59 -1.38 7.58
N GLU A 146 -2.51 -0.69 8.71
CA GLU A 146 -3.26 0.55 8.94
C GLU A 146 -2.82 1.63 7.94
N GLY A 147 -3.80 2.32 7.34
CA GLY A 147 -3.56 3.32 6.29
C GLY A 147 -3.19 2.77 4.90
N GLY A 148 -2.92 1.46 4.79
CA GLY A 148 -2.72 0.75 3.52
C GLY A 148 -1.57 1.30 2.67
N TRP A 149 -1.77 1.33 1.35
CA TRP A 149 -0.77 1.80 0.37
C TRP A 149 -0.29 3.24 0.61
N ASP A 150 -1.14 4.10 1.16
CA ASP A 150 -0.75 5.48 1.45
C ASP A 150 0.27 5.56 2.58
N GLU A 151 0.27 4.61 3.51
CA GLU A 151 1.27 4.50 4.56
C GLU A 151 2.60 3.99 3.99
N LEU A 152 2.56 2.97 3.13
CA LEU A 152 3.75 2.47 2.44
C LEU A 152 4.46 3.54 1.61
N ARG A 153 3.70 4.44 0.96
CA ARG A 153 4.28 5.55 0.18
C ARG A 153 5.07 6.58 0.99
N LYS A 154 4.93 6.57 2.31
CA LYS A 154 5.72 7.42 3.21
C LYS A 154 7.09 6.83 3.52
N GLU A 155 7.31 5.58 3.15
CA GLU A 155 8.56 4.84 3.38
C GLU A 155 9.26 4.57 2.04
N PRO A 156 10.13 5.49 1.56
CA PRO A 156 10.80 5.37 0.28
C PRO A 156 11.74 4.17 0.18
N SER A 157 12.09 3.54 1.32
CA SER A 157 12.85 2.30 1.30
C SER A 157 12.01 1.11 0.83
N LEU A 158 10.68 1.14 0.90
CA LEU A 158 9.82 0.00 0.55
C LEU A 158 9.20 0.12 -0.85
N VAL A 159 8.93 1.35 -1.30
CA VAL A 159 8.26 1.64 -2.58
C VAL A 159 9.19 2.44 -3.51
N PRO A 160 9.01 2.31 -4.84
CA PRO A 160 9.78 3.07 -5.83
C PRO A 160 9.41 4.56 -5.89
#